data_AF-A0A7Y4XGZ4-F1
#
_entry.id   AF-A0A7Y4XGZ4-F1
#
_cell.length_a   1.000
_cell.length_b   1.000
_cell.length_c   1.000
_cell.angle_alpha   90.00
_cell.angle_beta   90.00
_cell.angle_gamma   90.00
#
_symmetry.space_group_name_H-M   'P 1'
#
loop_
_entity.id
_entity.type
_entity.pdbx_description
1 polymer ?
#
loop_
_entity_poly.entity_id
_entity_poly.type
_entity_poly.pdbx_seq_one_letter_code
_entity_poly.pdbx_strand_id
1 'polypeptide(L)'
;MKTILKLAVAATALVAVTTGAHAGKCVMAGGEATMVTQDLAKFMANAALKNSIAAHNWKASGPVKVKCDTGTIGLAHCSARQKACG
;
A
#
# COMPACT_ATOMS: atom_id res chain seq x y z
N MET A 1 7.88 -65.97 -25.38
CA MET A 1 7.18 -64.91 -24.62
C MET A 1 7.98 -63.64 -24.77
N LYS A 2 7.32 -62.59 -25.25
CA LYS A 2 7.92 -61.40 -25.86
C LYS A 2 7.47 -60.21 -25.05
N THR A 3 8.37 -59.51 -24.35
CA THR A 3 8.33 -58.04 -24.19
C THR A 3 9.51 -57.53 -23.36
N ILE A 4 10.40 -56.80 -24.03
CA ILE A 4 11.46 -55.98 -23.46
C ILE A 4 10.83 -54.64 -23.10
N LEU A 5 10.75 -54.30 -21.81
CA LEU A 5 10.16 -53.07 -21.33
C LEU A 5 11.24 -51.95 -21.31
N LYS A 6 11.17 -51.03 -22.28
CA LYS A 6 12.01 -49.84 -22.35
C LYS A 6 11.49 -48.79 -21.37
N LEU A 7 12.27 -48.46 -20.34
CA LEU A 7 11.96 -47.39 -19.39
C LEU A 7 12.38 -46.04 -20.02
N ALA A 8 11.40 -45.25 -20.43
CA ALA A 8 11.61 -43.90 -20.95
C ALA A 8 11.88 -42.92 -19.79
N VAL A 9 13.04 -42.26 -19.83
CA VAL A 9 13.42 -41.18 -18.90
C VAL A 9 12.64 -39.93 -19.28
N ALA A 10 11.73 -39.49 -18.40
CA ALA A 10 10.96 -38.26 -18.56
C ALA A 10 11.83 -37.04 -18.23
N ALA A 11 11.97 -36.14 -19.20
CA ALA A 11 12.62 -34.84 -19.04
C ALA A 11 11.75 -33.93 -18.16
N THR A 12 12.26 -33.55 -16.99
CA THR A 12 11.65 -32.53 -16.13
C THR A 12 11.84 -31.15 -16.75
N ALA A 13 10.76 -30.59 -17.29
CA ALA A 13 10.70 -29.19 -17.71
C ALA A 13 10.87 -28.28 -16.48
N LEU A 14 11.94 -27.47 -16.47
CA LEU A 14 12.08 -26.37 -15.53
C LEU A 14 10.97 -25.36 -15.81
N VAL A 15 10.00 -25.28 -14.90
CA VAL A 15 9.01 -24.20 -14.90
C VAL A 15 9.75 -22.93 -14.51
N ALA A 16 10.00 -22.05 -15.48
CA ALA A 16 10.43 -20.70 -15.21
C ALA A 16 9.35 -20.01 -14.37
N VAL A 17 9.62 -19.83 -13.08
CA VAL A 17 8.82 -18.98 -12.20
C VAL A 17 9.00 -17.56 -12.71
N THR A 18 8.09 -17.13 -13.56
CA THR A 18 7.93 -15.71 -13.84
C THR A 18 7.49 -15.09 -12.52
N THR A 19 8.39 -14.38 -11.86
CA THR A 19 8.01 -13.46 -10.78
C THR A 19 7.11 -12.43 -11.44
N GLY A 20 5.79 -12.66 -11.37
CA GLY A 20 4.80 -11.73 -11.85
C GLY A 20 5.11 -10.39 -11.18
N ALA A 21 5.42 -9.39 -12.00
CA ALA A 21 5.37 -8.02 -11.55
C ALA A 21 3.98 -7.83 -10.94
N HIS A 22 3.91 -7.74 -9.61
CA HIS A 22 2.69 -7.36 -8.93
C HIS A 22 2.29 -6.02 -9.54
N ALA A 23 1.24 -6.02 -10.36
CA ALA A 23 0.51 -4.81 -10.68
C ALA A 23 -0.05 -4.33 -9.34
N GLY A 24 0.75 -3.52 -8.65
CA GLY A 24 0.57 -3.19 -7.26
C GLY A 24 -0.82 -2.65 -7.00
N LYS A 25 -1.52 -3.23 -6.02
CA LYS A 25 -2.86 -2.78 -5.64
C LYS A 25 -2.73 -1.38 -5.08
N CYS A 26 -3.03 -0.38 -5.91
CA CYS A 26 -3.05 1.00 -5.44
C CYS A 26 -4.26 1.22 -4.53
N VAL A 27 -4.04 1.83 -3.37
CA VAL A 27 -5.08 2.17 -2.40
C VAL A 27 -5.02 3.67 -2.06
N MET A 28 -6.08 4.18 -1.44
CA MET A 28 -6.10 5.53 -0.88
C MET A 28 -5.62 5.48 0.57
N ALA A 29 -4.32 5.67 0.79
CA ALA A 29 -3.73 5.79 2.11
C ALA A 29 -4.23 7.07 2.81
N GLY A 30 -4.29 7.02 4.14
CA GLY A 30 -4.83 8.09 4.97
C GLY A 30 -4.04 8.30 6.25
N GLY A 31 -4.04 9.54 6.73
CA GLY A 31 -3.60 9.91 8.07
C GLY A 31 -4.52 11.00 8.60
N GLU A 32 -4.75 10.98 9.90
CA GLU A 32 -5.72 11.86 10.54
C GLU A 32 -5.22 12.27 11.94
N ALA A 33 -5.59 13.48 12.36
CA ALA A 33 -5.17 14.04 13.63
C ALA A 33 -6.15 15.10 14.11
N THR A 34 -6.40 15.11 15.43
CA THR A 34 -7.16 16.18 16.12
C THR A 34 -6.22 16.91 17.07
N MET A 35 -6.08 18.22 16.91
CA MET A 35 -5.16 19.04 17.70
C MET A 35 -5.79 20.38 18.10
N VAL A 36 -5.12 21.09 19.01
CA VAL A 36 -5.55 22.42 19.51
C VAL A 36 -5.55 23.50 18.43
N THR A 37 -4.75 23.36 17.37
CA THR A 37 -4.72 24.28 16.23
C THR A 37 -4.80 23.54 14.91
N GLN A 38 -5.36 24.20 13.89
CA GLN A 38 -5.55 23.60 12.58
C GLN A 38 -4.22 23.30 11.88
N ASP A 39 -3.20 24.14 12.01
CA ASP A 39 -1.92 23.89 11.34
C ASP A 39 -1.14 22.74 11.98
N LEU A 40 -1.25 22.58 13.31
CA LEU A 40 -0.71 21.42 13.99
C LEU A 40 -1.46 20.13 13.58
N ALA A 41 -2.79 20.20 13.49
CA ALA A 41 -3.60 19.07 13.01
C ALA A 41 -3.24 18.68 11.57
N LYS A 42 -3.06 19.65 10.66
CA LYS A 42 -2.59 19.40 9.29
C LYS A 42 -1.21 18.73 9.28
N PHE A 43 -0.26 19.25 10.04
CA PHE A 43 1.10 18.71 10.09
C PHE A 43 1.08 17.25 10.55
N MET A 44 0.37 16.96 11.63
CA MET A 44 0.25 15.62 12.19
C MET A 44 -0.50 14.66 11.26
N ALA A 45 -1.59 15.10 10.61
CA ALA A 45 -2.30 14.28 9.63
C ALA A 45 -1.40 13.90 8.44
N ASN A 46 -0.55 14.82 7.96
CA ASN A 46 0.44 14.53 6.92
C ASN A 46 1.53 13.56 7.40
N ALA A 47 2.01 13.71 8.64
CA ALA A 47 2.96 12.78 9.22
C ALA A 47 2.36 11.37 9.36
N ALA A 48 1.11 11.27 9.84
CA ALA A 48 0.36 10.02 9.93
C ALA A 48 0.19 9.35 8.55
N LEU A 49 -0.12 10.12 7.50
CA LEU A 49 -0.21 9.62 6.13
C LEU A 49 1.13 9.03 5.66
N LYS A 50 2.25 9.74 5.88
CA LYS A 50 3.59 9.25 5.53
C LYS A 50 3.93 7.95 6.25
N ASN A 51 3.62 7.88 7.54
CA ASN A 51 3.83 6.68 8.35
C ASN A 51 2.96 5.51 7.88
N SER A 52 1.68 5.76 7.55
CA SER A 52 0.77 4.76 6.99
C SER A 52 1.34 4.17 5.69
N ILE A 53 1.78 5.01 4.75
CA ILE A 53 2.38 4.58 3.49
C ILE A 53 3.65 3.74 3.74
N ALA A 54 4.54 4.22 4.61
CA ALA A 54 5.80 3.53 4.92
C ALA A 54 5.59 2.18 5.61
N ALA A 55 4.64 2.08 6.55
CA ALA A 55 4.32 0.85 7.27
C ALA A 55 3.84 -0.28 6.35
N HIS A 56 3.24 0.06 5.21
CA HIS A 56 2.77 -0.90 4.21
C HIS A 56 3.75 -1.12 3.05
N ASN A 57 4.95 -0.54 3.11
CA ASN A 57 5.92 -0.55 2.00
C ASN A 57 5.33 -0.01 0.67
N TRP A 58 4.34 0.87 0.75
CA TRP A 58 3.74 1.48 -0.42
C TRP A 58 4.57 2.67 -0.89
N LYS A 59 4.44 3.00 -2.17
CA LYS A 59 4.96 4.22 -2.79
C LYS A 59 3.84 5.23 -2.97
N ALA A 60 4.08 6.44 -2.51
CA ALA A 60 3.19 7.57 -2.70
C ALA A 60 2.99 7.88 -4.20
N SER A 61 1.76 8.20 -4.60
CA SER A 61 1.37 8.51 -5.97
C SER A 61 0.40 9.70 -6.00
N GLY A 62 0.75 10.73 -6.78
CA GLY A 62 -0.06 11.94 -6.94
C GLY A 62 -0.07 12.87 -5.72
N PRO A 63 -0.89 13.93 -5.74
CA PRO A 63 -0.91 14.96 -4.70
C PRO A 63 -1.61 14.48 -3.42
N VAL A 64 -1.18 15.03 -2.28
CA VAL A 64 -1.89 14.88 -1.00
C VAL A 64 -3.12 15.78 -0.99
N LYS A 65 -4.28 15.23 -0.62
CA LYS A 65 -5.50 15.99 -0.34
C LYS A 65 -5.68 16.09 1.17
N VAL A 66 -5.71 17.31 1.69
CA VAL A 66 -5.95 17.59 3.11
C VAL A 66 -7.31 18.24 3.28
N LYS A 67 -8.10 17.75 4.23
CA LYS A 67 -9.36 18.37 4.65
C LYS A 67 -9.32 18.57 6.15
N CYS A 68 -9.73 19.75 6.60
CA CYS A 68 -9.85 20.05 8.03
C CYS A 68 -11.27 20.49 8.34
N ASP A 69 -11.72 20.09 9.52
CA ASP A 69 -12.99 20.44 10.11
C ASP A 69 -12.78 20.75 11.60
N THR A 70 -13.68 21.55 12.16
CA THR A 70 -13.68 21.79 13.59
C THR A 70 -14.54 20.70 14.22
N GLY A 71 -13.91 19.82 15.00
CA GLY A 71 -14.59 18.73 15.70
C GLY A 71 -15.61 19.26 16.71
N THR A 72 -16.51 18.39 17.16
CA THR A 72 -17.64 18.74 18.05
C THR A 72 -17.23 19.37 19.39
N ILE A 73 -15.98 19.20 19.80
CA ILE A 73 -15.38 19.74 21.03
C ILE A 73 -14.52 21.01 20.79
N GLY A 74 -14.59 21.61 19.61
CA GLY A 74 -13.85 22.83 19.26
C GLY A 74 -12.38 22.61 18.87
N LEU A 75 -11.90 21.36 18.86
CA LEU A 75 -10.55 21.03 18.39
C LEU A 75 -10.53 20.89 16.87
N ALA A 76 -9.41 21.27 16.25
CA ALA A 76 -9.23 21.11 14.82
C ALA A 76 -8.93 19.65 14.48
N HIS A 77 -9.76 19.04 13.65
CA HIS A 77 -9.55 17.72 13.08
C HIS A 77 -9.13 17.87 11.61
N CYS A 78 -8.09 17.15 11.21
CA CYS A 78 -7.65 17.13 9.81
C CYS A 78 -7.40 15.70 9.35
N SER A 79 -7.76 15.43 8.10
CA SER A 79 -7.47 14.19 7.38
C SER A 79 -6.65 14.48 6.12
N ALA A 80 -5.56 13.75 5.94
CA ALA A 80 -4.69 13.77 4.77
C ALA A 80 -4.82 12.44 4.02
N ARG A 81 -5.04 12.48 2.71
CA ARG A 81 -5.24 11.30 1.86
C ARG A 81 -4.35 11.39 0.63
N GLN A 82 -3.75 10.27 0.23
CA GLN A 82 -2.97 10.17 -1.00
C GLN A 82 -3.08 8.75 -1.57
N LYS A 83 -3.03 8.62 -2.89
CA LYS A 83 -2.93 7.30 -3.53
C LYS A 83 -1.56 6.71 -3.22
N ALA A 84 -1.50 5.42 -2.89
CA ALA A 84 -0.25 4.72 -2.63
C ALA A 84 -0.32 3.32 -3.24
N CYS A 85 0.76 2.84 -3.83
CA CYS A 85 0.83 1.55 -4.53
C CYS A 85 2.05 0.78 -4.05
N GLY A 86 1.91 -0.50 -3.76
CA GLY A 86 3.02 -1.42 -3.46
C GLY A 86 2.90 -2.72 -4.23
#